data_AF-A0A1M7MPB2-F1
#
_entry.id   AF-A0A1M7MPB2-F1
#
_cell.length_a   1.000
_cell.length_b   1.000
_cell.length_c   1.000
_cell.angle_alpha   90.00
_cell.angle_beta   90.00
_cell.angle_gamma   90.00
#
_symmetry.space_group_name_H-M   'P 1'
#
loop_
_entity.id
_entity.type
_entity.pdbx_description
1 polymer ?
#
loop_
_entity_poly.entity_id
_entity_poly.type
_entity_poly.pdbx_seq_one_letter_code
_entity_poly.pdbx_strand_id
1 'polypeptide(L)' 'MAEKLYIEALREGLREELLRDEKVFLLGEDIGIYGGAFGVTKGLVQEFGE' A
#
# COMPACT_ATOMS: atom_id res chain seq x y z
N MET A 1 -15.22 -12.55 9.66
CA MET A 1 -14.39 -11.66 8.83
C MET A 1 -14.84 -10.24 9.08
N ALA A 2 -13.91 -9.28 9.17
CA ALA A 2 -14.29 -7.87 9.20
C ALA A 2 -14.79 -7.46 7.80
N GLU A 3 -15.85 -6.65 7.75
CA GLU A 3 -16.32 -6.07 6.51
C GLU A 3 -15.39 -4.90 6.13
N LYS A 4 -14.85 -4.92 4.91
CA LYS A 4 -13.87 -3.95 4.41
C LYS A 4 -14.17 -3.58 2.97
N LEU A 5 -13.82 -2.36 2.59
CA LEU A 5 -13.82 -2.00 1.17
C LEU A 5 -12.71 -2.80 0.46
N TYR A 6 -12.96 -3.18 -0.80
CA TYR A 6 -11.98 -3.92 -1.60
C TYR A 6 -10.61 -3.23 -1.64
N ILE A 7 -10.60 -1.91 -1.72
CA ILE A 7 -9.38 -1.10 -1.71
C ILE A 7 -8.59 -1.20 -0.41
N GLU A 8 -9.29 -1.33 0.72
CA GLU A 8 -8.65 -1.45 2.04
C GLU A 8 -8.05 -2.84 2.20
N ALA A 9 -8.73 -3.88 1.70
CA ALA A 9 -8.20 -5.24 1.67
C ALA A 9 -6.93 -5.34 0.81
N LEU A 10 -6.90 -4.68 -0.36
CA LEU A 10 -5.69 -4.62 -1.19
C LEU A 10 -4.55 -3.89 -0.48
N ARG A 11 -4.83 -2.73 0.13
CA ARG A 11 -3.82 -1.95 0.88
C ARG A 11 -3.22 -2.75 2.03
N GLU A 12 -4.07 -3.44 2.79
CA GLU A 12 -3.65 -4.26 3.91
C GLU A 12 -2.73 -5.39 3.47
N GLY A 13 -3.08 -6.13 2.41
CA GLY A 13 -2.21 -7.19 1.89
C GLY A 13 -0.85 -6.67 1.40
N LEU A 14 -0.83 -5.51 0.74
CA LEU A 14 0.43 -4.87 0.35
C LEU A 14 1.26 -4.47 1.57
N ARG A 15 0.62 -3.88 2.58
CA ARG A 15 1.29 -3.47 3.83
C ARG A 15 1.84 -4.65 4.61
N GLU A 16 1.10 -5.77 4.67
CA GLU A 16 1.55 -7.00 5.33
C GLU A 16 2.84 -7.54 4.72
N GLU A 17 2.93 -7.61 3.39
CA GLU A 17 4.15 -8.10 2.73
C GLU A 17 5.30 -7.09 2.81
N LEU A 18 5.03 -5.78 2.75
CA LEU A 18 6.05 -4.74 2.99
C LEU A 18 6.63 -4.81 4.42
N LEU A 19 5.83 -5.19 5.42
CA LEU A 19 6.31 -5.41 6.78
C LEU A 19 7.07 -6.73 6.95
N ARG A 20 6.70 -7.75 6.18
CA ARG A 20 7.23 -9.11 6.31
C ARG A 20 8.61 -9.28 5.68
N ASP A 21 8.87 -8.61 4.56
CA ASP A 21 10.11 -8.78 3.80
C ASP A 21 10.65 -7.43 3.28
N GLU A 22 11.83 -7.03 3.77
CA GLU A 22 12.53 -5.79 3.40
C GLU A 22 12.91 -5.69 1.92
N LYS A 23 12.85 -6.80 1.17
CA LYS A 23 13.12 -6.83 -0.27
C LYS A 23 11.89 -6.49 -1.11
N VAL A 24 10.70 -6.46 -0.51
CA VAL A 24 9.46 -6.08 -1.20
C VAL A 24 9.43 -4.56 -1.32
N PHE A 25 9.17 -4.08 -2.53
CA PHE A 25 8.97 -2.66 -2.80
C PHE A 25 7.86 -2.50 -3.85
N LEU A 26 7.25 -1.31 -3.88
CA LEU A 26 6.26 -0.96 -4.89
C LEU A 26 6.83 0.05 -5.88
N LEU A 27 6.48 -0.09 -7.14
CA LEU A 27 6.84 0.84 -8.21
C LEU A 27 5.66 0.99 -9.18
N GLY A 28 5.39 2.22 -9.60
CA GLY A 28 4.31 2.54 -10.52
C GLY A 28 4.02 4.04 -10.58
N GLU A 29 3.14 4.42 -11.49
CA GLU A 29 2.69 5.82 -11.66
C GLU A 29 1.75 6.22 -10.51
N ASP A 30 1.97 7.41 -9.94
CA ASP A 30 1.17 8.03 -8.89
C ASP A 30 1.01 7.24 -7.58
N ILE A 31 1.69 6.11 -7.39
CA ILE A 31 1.50 5.26 -6.20
C ILE A 31 2.19 5.80 -4.94
N GLY A 32 3.10 6.77 -5.07
CA GLY A 32 3.86 7.37 -3.97
C GLY A 32 3.01 8.38 -3.19
N ILE A 33 3.40 9.66 -3.21
CA ILE A 33 2.77 10.73 -2.41
C ILE A 33 1.26 10.84 -2.69
N TYR A 34 0.84 10.63 -3.95
CA TYR A 34 -0.57 10.69 -4.33
C TYR A 34 -1.39 9.49 -3.80
N GLY A 35 -0.76 8.34 -3.57
CA GLY A 35 -1.42 7.15 -3.03
C GLY A 35 -2.16 6.29 -4.05
N GLY A 36 -1.86 6.48 -5.34
CA GLY A 36 -2.43 5.76 -6.49
C GLY A 36 -3.77 6.35 -6.96
N ALA A 37 -4.09 6.17 -8.24
CA ALA A 37 -5.31 6.70 -8.89
C ALA A 37 -6.61 6.39 -8.13
N PHE A 38 -6.69 5.22 -7.50
CA PHE A 38 -7.85 4.80 -6.72
C PHE A 38 -7.63 4.93 -5.20
N GLY A 39 -6.41 5.22 -4.76
CA GLY A 39 -6.05 5.34 -3.34
C GLY A 39 -5.52 4.06 -2.70
N VAL A 40 -5.19 3.01 -3.46
CA VAL A 40 -4.77 1.70 -2.90
C VAL A 40 -3.51 1.86 -2.04
N THR A 41 -2.51 2.59 -2.51
CA THR A 41 -1.21 2.74 -1.83
C THR A 41 -1.14 3.97 -0.92
N LYS A 42 -2.28 4.64 -0.69
CA LYS A 42 -2.36 5.82 0.18
C LYS A 42 -1.79 5.53 1.58
N GLY A 43 -0.82 6.32 2.01
CA GLY A 43 -0.17 6.19 3.32
C GLY A 43 1.09 5.32 3.31
N LEU A 44 1.28 4.45 2.30
CA LEU A 44 2.39 3.50 2.30
C LEU A 44 3.74 4.19 2.08
N VAL A 45 3.81 5.24 1.25
CA VAL A 45 5.08 5.97 1.06
C VAL A 45 5.49 6.72 2.32
N GLN A 46 4.54 7.16 3.16
CA GLN A 46 4.84 7.81 4.43
C GLN A 46 5.29 6.81 5.50
N GLU A 47 4.87 5.55 5.38
CA GLU A 47 5.22 4.49 6.33
C GLU A 47 6.55 3.80 5.98
N PHE A 48 6.85 3.65 4.68
CA PHE A 48 7.98 2.84 4.20
C PHE A 48 8.97 3.59 3.30
N GLY A 49 8.64 4.80 2.85
CA GLY A 49 9.54 5.61 2.03
C GLY A 49 10.46 6.47 2.89
N GLU A 50 11.77 6.42 2.63
CA GLU A 50 12.76 7.37 3.16
C GLU A 50 12.67 8.74 2.47
#